data_AF-Q3LB75-F1
#
_entry.id   AF-Q3LB75-F1
#
_cell.length_a   1.000
_cell.length_b   1.000
_cell.length_c   1.000
_cell.angle_alpha   90.00
_cell.angle_beta   90.00
_cell.angle_gamma   90.00
#
_symmetry.space_group_name_H-M   'P 1'
#
loop_
_entity.id
_entity.type
_entity.pdbx_description
1 polymer ?
#
loop_
_entity_poly.entity_id
_entity_poly.type
_entity_poly.pdbx_seq_one_letter_code
_entity_poly.pdbx_strand_id
1 'polypeptide(L)'
;MKAALILVSALAVVALAAAEEKYTTKFDNVNLDEILRNDRLLNKYVQCLLEDSDSNCTADGKELKRNLPDALSNECAKCNDKQKEGTKKVLRHLINNKPDAWQKLKAKYDPDGKYSKKYEDQEKQLRG
;
A
#
# COMPACT_ATOMS: atom_id res chain seq x y z
N MET A 1 8.36 -35.20 56.26
CA MET A 1 9.55 -34.56 55.62
C MET A 1 10.05 -35.56 54.58
N LYS A 2 9.95 -35.35 53.27
CA LYS A 2 10.47 -34.22 52.49
C LYS A 2 9.63 -34.00 51.22
N ALA A 3 9.47 -32.73 50.87
CA ALA A 3 8.81 -32.16 49.69
C ALA A 3 9.21 -32.88 48.39
N ALA A 4 8.25 -33.25 47.54
CA ALA A 4 7.77 -32.47 46.40
C ALA A 4 8.88 -32.02 45.45
N LEU A 5 8.98 -32.68 44.29
CA LEU A 5 9.56 -32.12 43.07
C LEU A 5 8.77 -32.71 41.89
N ILE A 6 7.60 -32.12 41.67
CA ILE A 6 6.88 -32.22 40.41
C ILE A 6 7.76 -31.52 39.38
N LEU A 7 8.46 -32.30 38.55
CA LEU A 7 9.14 -31.79 37.36
C LEU A 7 8.06 -31.40 36.33
N VAL A 8 7.39 -30.27 36.57
CA VAL A 8 6.66 -29.56 35.53
C VAL A 8 7.73 -28.99 34.60
N SER A 9 8.03 -29.71 33.53
CA SER A 9 8.79 -29.18 32.40
C SER A 9 7.96 -28.04 31.79
N ALA A 10 8.21 -26.82 32.25
CA ALA A 10 7.70 -25.62 31.63
C ALA A 10 8.28 -25.52 30.22
N LEU A 11 7.51 -25.93 29.21
CA LEU A 11 7.72 -25.46 27.84
C LEU A 11 7.45 -23.95 27.86
N ALA A 12 8.51 -23.17 28.04
CA ALA A 12 8.50 -21.77 27.71
C ALA A 12 8.33 -21.66 26.19
N VAL A 13 7.08 -21.55 25.72
CA VAL A 13 6.80 -21.10 24.36
C VAL A 13 7.23 -19.64 24.33
N VAL A 14 8.48 -19.41 23.92
CA VAL A 14 8.95 -18.06 23.58
C VAL A 14 8.18 -17.68 22.33
N ALA A 15 7.08 -16.94 22.50
CA ALA A 15 6.42 -16.25 21.41
C ALA A 15 7.43 -15.22 20.87
N LEU A 16 8.16 -15.60 19.83
CA LEU A 16 9.00 -14.69 19.09
C LEU A 16 8.05 -13.71 18.40
N ALA A 17 7.81 -12.56 19.03
CA ALA A 17 7.13 -11.45 18.40
C ALA A 17 8.04 -10.98 17.27
N ALA A 18 7.86 -11.54 16.07
CA ALA A 18 8.46 -11.00 14.87
C ALA A 18 7.96 -9.57 14.75
N ALA A 19 8.87 -8.60 14.91
CA ALA A 19 8.53 -7.21 14.64
C ALA A 19 8.06 -7.15 13.18
N GLU A 20 6.77 -6.88 12.96
CA GLU A 20 6.24 -6.74 11.61
C GLU A 20 6.93 -5.52 10.95
N GLU A 21 7.70 -5.76 9.90
CA GLU A 21 8.30 -4.69 9.12
C GLU A 21 7.19 -3.86 8.48
N LYS A 22 7.08 -2.58 8.85
CA LYS A 22 6.12 -1.62 8.30
C LYS A 22 6.79 -0.66 7.33
N TYR A 23 6.03 -0.13 6.38
CA TYR A 23 6.51 0.98 5.55
C TYR A 23 6.74 2.24 6.38
N THR A 24 7.63 3.12 5.92
CA THR A 24 7.93 4.36 6.64
C THR A 24 6.68 5.23 6.80
N THR A 25 6.56 5.88 7.95
CA THR A 25 5.49 6.84 8.23
C THR A 25 5.86 8.29 7.91
N LYS A 26 7.07 8.52 7.38
CA LYS A 26 7.62 9.85 7.09
C LYS A 26 6.69 10.72 6.22
N PHE A 27 5.94 10.09 5.32
CA PHE A 27 5.08 10.76 4.34
C PHE A 27 3.59 10.63 4.63
N ASP A 28 3.21 10.11 5.80
CA ASP A 28 1.80 9.92 6.15
C ASP A 28 1.01 11.24 6.24
N ASN A 29 1.69 12.38 6.36
CA ASN A 29 1.06 13.71 6.41
C ASN A 29 1.02 14.43 5.04
N VAL A 30 1.34 13.74 3.94
CA VAL A 30 1.14 14.30 2.59
C VAL A 30 -0.33 14.66 2.38
N ASN A 31 -0.58 15.87 1.86
CA ASN A 31 -1.94 16.37 1.64
C ASN A 31 -2.56 15.75 0.38
N LEU A 32 -3.21 14.60 0.54
CA LEU A 32 -3.88 13.90 -0.56
C LEU A 32 -5.01 14.74 -1.19
N ASP A 33 -5.72 15.57 -0.42
CA ASP A 33 -6.80 16.41 -0.99
C ASP A 33 -6.27 17.44 -1.97
N GLU A 34 -5.15 18.08 -1.64
CA GLU A 34 -4.50 19.04 -2.52
C GLU A 34 -3.99 18.38 -3.81
N ILE A 35 -3.39 17.20 -3.70
CA ILE A 35 -2.91 16.45 -4.85
C ILE A 35 -4.08 16.05 -5.76
N LEU A 36 -5.13 15.45 -5.18
CA LEU A 36 -6.26 14.91 -5.95
C LEU A 36 -7.13 16.00 -6.59
N ARG A 37 -7.22 17.20 -6.00
CA ARG A 37 -7.97 18.33 -6.59
C ARG A 37 -7.16 19.15 -7.60
N ASN A 38 -5.87 18.88 -7.74
CA ASN A 38 -4.97 19.63 -8.61
C ASN A 38 -4.40 18.71 -9.69
N ASP A 39 -5.00 18.74 -10.87
CA ASP A 39 -4.60 17.90 -12.02
C ASP A 39 -3.11 18.00 -12.35
N ARG A 40 -2.48 19.16 -12.16
CA ARG A 40 -1.04 19.32 -12.39
C ARG A 40 -0.22 18.51 -11.40
N LEU A 41 -0.61 18.50 -10.13
CA LEU A 41 0.08 17.71 -9.10
C LEU A 41 -0.19 16.24 -9.31
N LEU A 42 -1.46 15.84 -9.47
CA LEU A 42 -1.84 14.46 -9.71
C LEU A 42 -1.12 13.86 -10.92
N ASN A 43 -1.06 14.60 -12.03
CA ASN A 43 -0.37 14.14 -13.24
C ASN A 43 1.13 13.92 -13.02
N LYS A 44 1.78 14.71 -12.16
CA LYS A 44 3.19 14.47 -11.79
C LYS A 44 3.36 13.15 -11.02
N TYR A 45 2.45 12.84 -10.09
CA TYR A 45 2.49 11.55 -9.38
C TYR A 45 2.21 10.38 -10.33
N VAL A 46 1.19 10.50 -11.18
CA VAL A 46 0.89 9.46 -12.19
C VAL A 46 2.08 9.25 -13.13
N GLN A 47 2.69 10.33 -13.63
CA GLN A 47 3.87 10.25 -14.48
C GLN A 47 5.05 9.58 -13.76
N CYS A 48 5.34 9.98 -12.52
CA CYS A 48 6.35 9.34 -11.68
C CYS A 48 6.14 7.82 -11.59
N LEU A 49 4.89 7.39 -11.34
CA LEU A 49 4.54 5.98 -11.22
C LEU A 49 4.58 5.24 -12.55
N LEU A 50 4.40 5.92 -13.69
CA LEU A 50 4.40 5.31 -15.02
C LEU A 50 5.79 5.23 -15.67
N GLU A 51 6.69 6.15 -15.37
CA GLU A 51 8.06 6.14 -15.89
C GLU A 51 8.89 5.01 -15.26
N ASP A 52 9.99 4.62 -15.91
CA ASP A 52 10.93 3.64 -15.36
C ASP A 52 11.96 4.29 -14.43
N SER A 53 12.25 5.58 -14.64
CA SER A 53 13.14 6.36 -13.79
C SER A 53 12.39 7.09 -12.65
N ASP A 54 13.15 7.50 -11.63
CA ASP A 54 12.68 8.32 -10.51
C ASP A 54 12.87 9.84 -10.75
N SER A 55 13.23 10.25 -11.97
CA SER A 55 13.66 11.62 -12.30
C SER A 55 12.58 12.67 -12.04
N ASN A 56 11.32 12.33 -12.30
CA ASN A 56 10.18 13.23 -12.15
C ASN A 56 9.41 13.03 -10.84
N CYS A 57 9.92 12.18 -9.95
CA CYS A 57 9.26 11.85 -8.69
C CYS A 57 9.67 12.79 -7.55
N THR A 58 8.68 13.21 -6.76
CA THR A 58 8.91 13.76 -5.41
C THR A 58 9.40 12.66 -4.46
N ALA A 59 9.92 13.03 -3.29
CA ALA A 59 10.44 12.05 -2.34
C ALA A 59 9.39 11.03 -1.89
N ASP A 60 8.16 11.47 -1.64
CA ASP A 60 7.03 10.61 -1.29
C ASP A 60 6.53 9.79 -2.49
N GLY A 61 6.56 10.36 -3.70
CA GLY A 61 6.25 9.61 -4.93
C GLY A 61 7.23 8.47 -5.19
N LYS A 62 8.53 8.68 -4.93
CA LYS A 62 9.56 7.61 -5.01
C LYS A 62 9.30 6.50 -4.00
N GLU A 63 8.96 6.87 -2.76
CA GLU A 63 8.65 5.91 -1.71
C GLU A 63 7.44 5.06 -2.10
N LEU A 64 6.36 5.69 -2.56
CA LEU A 64 5.18 5.00 -3.07
C LEU A 64 5.54 4.05 -4.21
N LYS A 65 6.25 4.54 -5.24
CA LYS A 65 6.65 3.76 -6.42
C LYS A 65 7.43 2.50 -6.05
N ARG A 66 8.37 2.61 -5.12
CA ARG A 66 9.21 1.49 -4.65
C ARG A 66 8.41 0.44 -3.90
N ASN A 67 7.47 0.86 -3.06
CA ASN A 67 6.70 -0.03 -2.20
C ASN A 67 5.45 -0.60 -2.89
N LEU A 68 4.99 0.00 -3.99
CA LEU A 68 3.75 -0.38 -4.65
C LEU A 68 3.72 -1.86 -5.11
N PRO A 69 4.78 -2.42 -5.73
CA PRO A 69 4.79 -3.85 -6.08
C PRO A 69 4.70 -4.79 -4.86
N ASP A 70 5.42 -4.49 -3.77
CA ASP A 70 5.36 -5.27 -2.53
C ASP A 70 3.94 -5.18 -1.93
N ALA A 71 3.37 -3.98 -1.85
CA ALA A 71 2.02 -3.74 -1.31
C ALA A 71 0.93 -4.48 -2.10
N LEU A 72 1.03 -4.54 -3.43
CA LEU A 72 0.10 -5.32 -4.25
C LEU A 72 0.25 -6.83 -3.99
N SER A 73 1.49 -7.31 -3.86
CA SER A 73 1.78 -8.73 -3.64
C SER A 73 1.33 -9.24 -2.27
N ASN A 74 1.41 -8.39 -1.25
CA ASN A 74 1.16 -8.72 0.16
C ASN A 74 -0.10 -8.09 0.75
N GLU A 75 -0.97 -7.51 -0.09
CA GLU A 75 -2.22 -6.88 0.33
C GLU A 75 -2.03 -5.72 1.32
N CYS A 76 -0.96 -4.94 1.15
CA CYS A 76 -0.63 -3.83 2.03
C CYS A 76 -0.43 -4.28 3.50
N ALA A 77 0.06 -5.51 3.73
CA ALA A 77 0.28 -6.04 5.09
C ALA A 77 1.21 -5.15 5.95
N LYS A 78 2.14 -4.46 5.29
CA LYS A 78 3.09 -3.52 5.90
C LYS A 78 2.55 -2.10 6.04
N CYS A 79 1.35 -1.82 5.55
CA CYS A 79 0.73 -0.50 5.62
C CYS A 79 0.10 -0.26 6.98
N ASN A 80 0.21 0.98 7.47
CA ASN A 80 -0.59 1.43 8.60
C ASN A 80 -1.99 1.86 8.16
N ASP A 81 -2.85 2.20 9.13
CA ASP A 81 -4.26 2.54 8.85
C ASP A 81 -4.38 3.80 8.00
N LYS A 82 -3.52 4.80 8.22
CA LYS A 82 -3.54 6.05 7.46
C LYS A 82 -3.16 5.83 5.99
N GLN A 83 -2.19 4.96 5.73
CA GLN A 83 -1.80 4.56 4.37
C GLN A 83 -2.91 3.79 3.66
N LYS A 84 -3.63 2.90 4.38
CA LYS A 84 -4.77 2.16 3.83
C LYS A 84 -5.93 3.10 3.48
N GLU A 85 -6.28 4.01 4.39
CA GLU A 85 -7.32 5.03 4.16
C GLU A 85 -6.96 5.95 2.99
N GLY A 86 -5.71 6.43 2.96
CA GLY A 86 -5.17 7.23 1.87
C GLY A 86 -5.24 6.50 0.52
N THR A 87 -4.86 5.22 0.51
CA THR A 87 -4.96 4.36 -0.69
C THR A 87 -6.40 4.26 -1.18
N LYS A 88 -7.36 3.99 -0.28
CA LYS A 88 -8.79 3.92 -0.64
C LYS A 88 -9.29 5.22 -1.27
N LYS A 89 -8.88 6.36 -0.72
CA LYS A 89 -9.23 7.70 -1.23
C LYS A 89 -8.65 7.94 -2.62
N VAL A 90 -7.37 7.66 -2.82
CA VAL A 90 -6.68 7.83 -4.11
C VAL A 90 -7.29 6.90 -5.17
N LEU A 91 -7.51 5.62 -4.85
CA LEU A 91 -8.14 4.65 -5.75
C LEU A 91 -9.52 5.12 -6.18
N ARG A 92 -10.39 5.51 -5.24
CA ARG A 92 -11.72 6.06 -5.56
C ARG A 92 -11.63 7.24 -6.52
N HIS A 93 -10.70 8.16 -6.30
CA HIS A 93 -10.55 9.31 -7.19
C HIS A 93 -10.10 8.88 -8.59
N LEU A 94 -9.07 8.04 -8.70
CA LEU A 94 -8.53 7.59 -9.98
C LEU A 94 -9.56 6.79 -10.79
N ILE A 95 -10.27 5.86 -10.16
CA ILE A 95 -11.28 5.02 -10.81
C ILE A 95 -12.41 5.86 -11.41
N ASN A 96 -12.91 6.85 -10.68
CA ASN A 96 -14.09 7.62 -11.08
C ASN A 96 -13.77 8.86 -11.92
N ASN A 97 -12.64 9.52 -11.67
CA ASN A 97 -12.34 10.83 -12.26
C ASN A 97 -11.20 10.79 -13.27
N LYS A 98 -10.31 9.78 -13.20
CA LYS A 98 -9.13 9.66 -14.06
C LYS A 98 -9.01 8.24 -14.65
N PRO A 99 -10.04 7.71 -15.32
CA PRO A 99 -10.06 6.32 -15.79
C PRO A 99 -8.88 5.98 -16.70
N ASP A 100 -8.45 6.90 -17.57
CA ASP A 100 -7.29 6.68 -18.45
C ASP A 100 -5.98 6.50 -17.67
N ALA A 101 -5.76 7.32 -16.64
CA ALA A 101 -4.61 7.19 -15.76
C ALA A 101 -4.67 5.87 -14.99
N TRP A 102 -5.86 5.51 -14.50
CA TRP A 102 -6.10 4.25 -13.80
C TRP A 102 -5.76 3.04 -14.68
N GLN A 103 -6.22 2.99 -15.93
CA GLN A 103 -5.90 1.87 -16.84
C GLN A 103 -4.40 1.78 -17.13
N LYS A 104 -3.71 2.91 -17.35
CA LYS A 104 -2.25 2.91 -17.56
C LYS A 104 -1.49 2.37 -16.35
N LEU A 105 -1.90 2.77 -15.14
CA LEU A 105 -1.29 2.27 -13.90
C LEU A 105 -1.51 0.76 -13.75
N LYS A 106 -2.72 0.27 -14.00
CA LYS A 106 -2.99 -1.18 -13.98
C LYS A 106 -2.13 -1.93 -14.98
N ALA A 107 -2.03 -1.43 -16.22
CA ALA A 107 -1.20 -2.08 -17.25
C ALA A 107 0.28 -2.16 -16.84
N LYS A 108 0.80 -1.18 -16.08
CA LYS A 108 2.20 -1.19 -15.61
C LYS A 108 2.42 -2.12 -14.40
N TYR A 109 1.54 -2.07 -13.40
CA TYR A 109 1.75 -2.78 -12.13
C TYR A 109 1.08 -4.16 -12.07
N ASP A 110 0.17 -4.44 -13.01
CA ASP A 110 -0.59 -5.68 -13.11
C ASP A 110 -0.79 -6.11 -14.58
N PRO A 111 0.31 -6.33 -15.33
CA PRO A 111 0.24 -6.68 -16.76
C PRO A 111 -0.53 -7.99 -17.02
N ASP A 112 -0.50 -8.92 -16.06
CA ASP A 112 -1.18 -10.22 -16.16
C ASP A 112 -2.62 -10.20 -15.60
N GLY A 113 -3.08 -9.06 -15.08
CA GLY A 113 -4.43 -8.91 -14.52
C GLY A 113 -4.67 -9.66 -13.19
N LYS A 114 -3.62 -10.15 -12.53
CA LYS A 114 -3.69 -10.91 -11.27
C LYS A 114 -4.36 -10.09 -10.16
N TYR A 115 -3.91 -8.85 -9.97
CA TYR A 115 -4.43 -7.98 -8.91
C TYR A 115 -5.78 -7.38 -9.27
N SER A 116 -6.00 -7.05 -10.55
CA SER A 116 -7.26 -6.56 -11.09
C SER A 116 -8.38 -7.56 -10.85
N LYS A 117 -8.11 -8.86 -11.08
CA LYS A 117 -9.05 -9.93 -10.77
C LYS A 117 -9.28 -10.07 -9.26
N LYS A 118 -8.21 -10.03 -8.46
CA LYS A 118 -8.29 -10.16 -6.99
C LYS A 118 -9.13 -9.04 -6.34
N TYR A 119 -9.00 -7.82 -6.86
CA TYR A 119 -9.63 -6.63 -6.28
C TYR A 119 -10.83 -6.11 -7.09
N GLU A 120 -11.37 -6.91 -8.01
CA GLU A 120 -12.45 -6.51 -8.90
C GLU A 120 -13.69 -6.01 -8.13
N ASP A 121 -14.08 -6.74 -7.08
CA ASP A 121 -15.24 -6.37 -6.26
C ASP A 121 -14.99 -5.09 -5.46
N GLN A 122 -13.76 -4.88 -4.99
CA GLN A 122 -13.39 -3.62 -4.33
C GLN A 122 -13.41 -2.46 -5.33
N GLU A 123 -12.88 -2.66 -6.54
CA GLU A 123 -12.93 -1.65 -7.60
C GLU A 123 -14.39 -1.29 -7.94
N LYS A 124 -15.28 -2.29 -8.06
CA LYS A 124 -16.72 -2.08 -8.27
C LYS A 124 -17.36 -1.29 -7.13
N GLN A 125 -17.04 -1.58 -5.87
CA GLN A 125 -17.55 -0.83 -4.71
C GLN A 125 -17.02 0.62 -4.64
N LEU A 126 -15.87 0.88 -5.26
CA LEU A 126 -15.31 2.22 -5.34
C LEU A 126 -15.87 3.02 -6.51
N ARG A 127 -16.51 2.38 -7.49
CA ARG A 127 -17.25 3.04 -8.58
C ARG A 127 -18.53 3.64 -7.99
N GLY A 128 -18.65 4.96 -8.11
CA GLY A 128 -19.81 5.73 -7.65
C GLY A 128 -21.00 5.59 -8.57
#